data_AF-A0A532DDW4-F1
#
_entry.id   AF-A0A532DDW4-F1
#
_cell.length_a   1.000
_cell.length_b   1.000
_cell.length_c   1.000
_cell.angle_alpha   90.00
_cell.angle_beta   90.00
_cell.angle_gamma   90.00
#
_symmetry.space_group_name_H-M   'P 1'
#
loop_
_entity.id
_entity.type
_entity.pdbx_description
1 polymer ?
#
loop_
_entity_poly.entity_id
_entity_poly.type
_entity_poly.pdbx_seq_one_letter_code
_entity_poly.pdbx_strand_id
1 'polypeptide(L)'
;MPRNCYLIADRNYNVLVHADSGPTNNGRSALKDGVIQSLVQKHGPIPLVFASQQQLLEIRGHAAHAALSHPGKWLDVGENGYLTNEYLADICAAAQAKLFVSYATGGADWYPDHLSFMFSRRNPARTAMLTAHWELPETLKELLAKRGCGYHYGHALDLFRRTADGVVESMKTGEVLTPLALYRLDHGDPPFMKAGSRTTPSH
;
A
#
# COMPACT_ATOMS: atom_id res chain seq x y z
N MET A 1 -13.26 -11.91 8.09
CA MET A 1 -11.96 -11.99 7.41
C MET A 1 -10.86 -11.70 8.41
N PRO A 2 -9.73 -12.43 8.40
CA PRO A 2 -8.54 -12.05 9.15
C PRO A 2 -8.11 -10.65 8.68
N ARG A 3 -7.89 -9.73 9.62
CA ARG A 3 -7.40 -8.38 9.31
C ARG A 3 -5.88 -8.47 9.13
N ASN A 4 -5.38 -8.14 7.95
CA ASN A 4 -3.94 -8.07 7.66
C ASN A 4 -3.36 -6.75 8.20
N CYS A 5 -3.47 -6.53 9.51
CA CYS A 5 -3.01 -5.32 10.17
C CYS A 5 -1.98 -5.67 11.24
N TYR A 6 -0.80 -5.09 11.15
CA TYR A 6 0.34 -5.37 12.03
C TYR A 6 0.91 -4.09 12.61
N LEU A 7 1.22 -4.11 13.90
CA LEU A 7 2.05 -3.08 14.54
C LEU A 7 3.47 -3.62 14.68
N ILE A 8 4.45 -2.88 14.19
CA ILE A 8 5.86 -3.09 14.49
C ILE A 8 6.24 -2.06 15.53
N ALA A 9 6.64 -2.50 16.73
CA ALA A 9 7.11 -1.63 17.81
C ALA A 9 8.56 -2.02 18.14
N ASP A 10 9.53 -1.18 17.75
CA ASP A 10 10.94 -1.39 18.02
C ASP A 10 11.59 -0.09 18.49
N ARG A 11 12.36 -0.12 19.59
CA ARG A 11 13.19 1.01 20.08
C ARG A 11 12.50 2.40 20.02
N ASN A 12 11.28 2.48 20.54
CA ASN A 12 10.45 3.71 20.54
C ASN A 12 10.08 4.23 19.13
N TYR A 13 10.07 3.36 18.14
CA TYR A 13 9.59 3.61 16.80
C TYR A 13 8.51 2.60 16.44
N ASN A 14 7.32 3.14 16.23
CA ASN A 14 6.12 2.36 15.97
C ASN A 14 5.68 2.57 14.52
N VAL A 15 5.41 1.48 13.83
CA VAL A 15 4.96 1.47 12.44
C VAL A 15 3.69 0.64 12.34
N LEU A 16 2.64 1.22 11.80
CA LEU A 16 1.39 0.51 11.52
C LEU A 16 1.37 0.07 10.06
N VAL A 17 1.29 -1.23 9.82
CA VAL A 17 1.05 -1.82 8.51
C VAL A 17 -0.42 -2.22 8.47
N HIS A 18 -1.27 -1.31 7.99
CA HIS A 18 -2.72 -1.45 7.95
C HIS A 18 -3.22 -2.20 6.70
N ALA A 19 -2.40 -2.23 5.63
CA ALA A 19 -2.73 -2.88 4.36
C ALA A 19 -4.11 -2.41 3.84
N ASP A 20 -4.94 -3.33 3.40
CA ASP A 20 -6.29 -3.17 2.88
C ASP A 20 -7.38 -3.43 3.95
N SER A 21 -7.04 -3.32 5.25
CA SER A 21 -7.94 -3.63 6.38
C SER A 21 -9.03 -2.57 6.63
N GLY A 22 -9.87 -2.30 5.63
CA GLY A 22 -11.01 -1.37 5.74
C GLY A 22 -12.09 -1.80 6.75
N PRO A 23 -13.14 -0.98 6.91
CA PRO A 23 -14.37 -1.40 7.57
C PRO A 23 -14.93 -2.68 6.95
N THR A 24 -15.80 -3.34 7.71
CA THR A 24 -16.58 -4.48 7.22
C THR A 24 -18.02 -4.04 6.98
N ASN A 25 -18.79 -4.80 6.18
CA ASN A 25 -20.19 -4.51 5.86
C ASN A 25 -21.10 -4.25 7.07
N ASN A 26 -20.78 -4.80 8.25
CA ASN A 26 -21.55 -4.55 9.48
C ASN A 26 -21.03 -3.34 10.28
N GLY A 27 -20.17 -2.53 9.66
CA GLY A 27 -19.63 -1.29 10.19
C GLY A 27 -18.47 -1.45 11.15
N ARG A 28 -18.00 -2.67 11.48
CA ARG A 28 -16.84 -2.87 12.38
C ARG A 28 -15.54 -2.51 11.69
N SER A 29 -14.63 -1.85 12.41
CA SER A 29 -13.33 -1.42 11.91
C SER A 29 -12.33 -1.22 13.06
N ALA A 30 -11.03 -1.11 12.74
CA ALA A 30 -10.02 -0.86 13.77
C ALA A 30 -10.23 0.47 14.52
N LEU A 31 -10.86 1.46 13.85
CA LEU A 31 -11.26 2.72 14.47
C LEU A 31 -12.46 2.56 15.42
N LYS A 32 -13.57 1.97 14.94
CA LYS A 32 -14.78 1.84 15.78
C LYS A 32 -14.58 0.91 16.95
N ASP A 33 -13.77 -0.13 16.77
CA ASP A 33 -13.42 -1.09 17.81
C ASP A 33 -12.35 -0.53 18.80
N GLY A 34 -11.88 0.72 18.63
CA GLY A 34 -10.91 1.38 19.52
C GLY A 34 -9.49 0.79 19.48
N VAL A 35 -9.19 -0.04 18.48
CA VAL A 35 -7.93 -0.79 18.39
C VAL A 35 -6.75 0.16 18.24
N ILE A 36 -6.84 1.14 17.34
CA ILE A 36 -5.73 2.08 17.09
C ILE A 36 -5.41 2.90 18.32
N GLN A 37 -6.43 3.42 19.01
CA GLN A 37 -6.27 4.17 20.25
C GLN A 37 -5.63 3.32 21.35
N SER A 38 -6.04 2.06 21.50
CA SER A 38 -5.43 1.14 22.47
C SER A 38 -3.95 0.87 22.16
N LEU A 39 -3.59 0.72 20.88
CA LEU A 39 -2.19 0.56 20.48
C LEU A 39 -1.36 1.81 20.81
N VAL A 40 -1.90 3.02 20.56
CA VAL A 40 -1.23 4.27 20.90
C VAL A 40 -1.07 4.43 22.42
N GLN A 41 -2.08 4.08 23.21
CA GLN A 41 -1.98 4.12 24.68
C GLN A 41 -0.92 3.16 25.21
N LYS A 42 -0.75 2.00 24.58
CA LYS A 42 0.18 0.96 25.03
C LYS A 42 1.62 1.19 24.56
N HIS A 43 1.80 1.63 23.32
CA HIS A 43 3.12 1.69 22.67
C HIS A 43 3.59 3.13 22.41
N GLY A 44 2.74 4.13 22.62
CA GLY A 44 2.99 5.52 22.24
C GLY A 44 2.56 5.83 20.79
N PRO A 45 2.82 7.06 20.31
CA PRO A 45 2.45 7.49 18.96
C PRO A 45 2.97 6.54 17.88
N ILE A 46 2.21 6.40 16.78
CA ILE A 46 2.57 5.58 15.62
C ILE A 46 2.84 6.53 14.44
N PRO A 47 4.07 7.08 14.33
CA PRO A 47 4.37 8.16 13.39
C PRO A 47 4.30 7.74 11.91
N LEU A 48 4.38 6.44 11.60
CA LEU A 48 4.37 5.93 10.23
C LEU A 48 3.25 4.90 10.03
N VAL A 49 2.38 5.18 9.07
CA VAL A 49 1.26 4.30 8.70
C VAL A 49 1.37 3.91 7.22
N PHE A 50 1.35 2.61 6.95
CA PHE A 50 1.24 2.04 5.61
C PHE A 50 -0.17 1.51 5.39
N ALA A 51 -0.89 2.04 4.40
CA ALA A 51 -2.18 1.49 3.99
C ALA A 51 -2.36 1.51 2.47
N SER A 52 -3.24 0.63 1.99
CA SER A 52 -3.73 0.66 0.62
C SER A 52 -4.84 1.70 0.51
N GLN A 53 -4.84 2.49 -0.57
CA GLN A 53 -5.96 3.35 -0.96
C GLN A 53 -6.93 2.60 -1.90
N GLN A 54 -7.09 1.30 -1.71
CA GLN A 54 -8.10 0.55 -2.45
C GLN A 54 -9.50 0.98 -2.00
N GLN A 55 -10.41 1.07 -2.96
CA GLN A 55 -11.83 1.36 -2.74
C GLN A 55 -12.70 0.40 -3.56
N LEU A 56 -12.35 -0.89 -3.55
CA LEU A 56 -13.10 -1.89 -4.32
C LEU A 56 -14.27 -2.44 -3.52
N LEU A 57 -15.43 -2.38 -4.17
CA LEU A 57 -16.58 -3.20 -3.84
C LEU A 57 -16.58 -4.38 -4.81
N GLU A 58 -16.59 -5.60 -4.29
CA GLU A 58 -16.65 -6.81 -5.08
C GLU A 58 -18.01 -7.48 -4.90
N ILE A 59 -18.54 -8.08 -5.98
CA ILE A 59 -19.65 -9.00 -5.86
C ILE A 59 -19.05 -10.38 -5.65
N ARG A 60 -19.19 -10.91 -4.44
CA ARG A 60 -18.79 -12.28 -4.09
C ARG A 60 -19.87 -13.24 -4.54
N GLY A 61 -19.50 -14.14 -5.45
CA GLY A 61 -20.33 -15.28 -5.82
C GLY A 61 -19.95 -16.51 -5.00
N HIS A 62 -20.87 -17.03 -4.18
CA HIS A 62 -20.77 -18.38 -3.64
C HIS A 62 -21.20 -19.42 -4.68
N ALA A 63 -20.68 -19.32 -5.90
CA ALA A 63 -21.14 -20.09 -7.06
C ALA A 63 -21.07 -21.62 -6.82
N ALA A 64 -20.09 -22.09 -6.05
CA ALA A 64 -19.98 -23.49 -5.64
C ALA A 64 -21.17 -24.00 -4.80
N HIS A 65 -21.88 -23.10 -4.11
CA HIS A 65 -23.07 -23.41 -3.30
C HIS A 65 -24.37 -22.96 -3.96
N ALA A 66 -24.33 -22.46 -5.21
CA ALA A 66 -25.48 -21.90 -5.88
C ALA A 66 -26.62 -22.93 -5.99
N ALA A 67 -26.32 -24.16 -6.41
CA ALA A 67 -27.34 -25.23 -6.51
C ALA A 67 -28.02 -25.59 -5.17
N LEU A 68 -27.44 -25.18 -4.03
CA LEU A 68 -27.91 -25.51 -2.68
C LEU A 68 -28.58 -24.34 -1.95
N SER A 69 -28.69 -23.15 -2.58
CA SER A 69 -29.31 -21.98 -1.94
C SER A 69 -30.41 -21.37 -2.80
N HIS A 70 -31.27 -20.54 -2.22
CA HIS A 70 -32.33 -19.86 -2.98
C HIS A 70 -31.73 -18.90 -4.03
N PRO A 71 -32.26 -18.83 -5.27
CA PRO A 71 -31.86 -17.83 -6.25
C PRO A 71 -31.85 -16.42 -5.64
N GLY A 72 -30.79 -15.66 -5.91
CA GLY A 72 -30.58 -14.31 -5.36
C GLY A 72 -29.84 -14.25 -4.02
N LYS A 73 -29.55 -15.38 -3.36
CA LYS A 73 -28.72 -15.41 -2.13
C LYS A 73 -27.26 -15.82 -2.36
N TRP A 74 -26.86 -16.05 -3.61
CA TRP A 74 -25.50 -16.49 -3.97
C TRP A 74 -24.56 -15.33 -4.25
N LEU A 75 -25.11 -14.12 -4.38
CA LEU A 75 -24.36 -12.89 -4.57
C LEU A 75 -24.40 -12.12 -3.26
N ASP A 76 -23.22 -11.88 -2.70
CA ASP A 76 -23.03 -10.95 -1.59
C ASP A 76 -22.15 -9.80 -2.06
N VAL A 77 -22.38 -8.61 -1.55
CA VAL A 77 -21.44 -7.49 -1.77
C VAL A 77 -20.32 -7.69 -0.76
N GLY A 78 -19.17 -8.14 -1.22
CA GLY A 78 -17.95 -8.13 -0.43
C GLY A 78 -17.26 -6.77 -0.53
N GLU A 79 -16.77 -6.27 0.60
CA GLU A 79 -15.77 -5.21 0.60
C GLU A 79 -14.39 -5.88 0.50
N ASN A 80 -13.57 -5.46 -0.47
CA ASN A 80 -12.19 -5.91 -0.61
C ASN A 80 -11.30 -4.68 -0.68
N GLY A 81 -10.78 -4.29 0.48
CA GLY A 81 -10.11 -3.01 0.61
C GLY A 81 -11.03 -1.87 0.23
N TYR A 82 -12.09 -1.62 1.00
CA TYR A 82 -12.90 -0.41 0.89
C TYR A 82 -12.41 0.63 1.91
N LEU A 83 -11.35 1.36 1.57
CA LEU A 83 -10.72 2.37 2.43
C LEU A 83 -10.97 3.77 1.87
N THR A 84 -12.02 4.42 2.35
CA THR A 84 -12.30 5.82 2.01
C THR A 84 -11.16 6.73 2.52
N ASN A 85 -10.97 7.86 1.88
CA ASN A 85 -9.96 8.83 2.27
C ASN A 85 -10.21 9.35 3.70
N GLU A 86 -11.48 9.54 4.08
CA GLU A 86 -11.83 9.95 5.44
C GLU A 86 -11.43 8.87 6.47
N TYR A 87 -11.75 7.60 6.19
CA TYR A 87 -11.36 6.49 7.05
C TYR A 87 -9.82 6.40 7.23
N LEU A 88 -9.06 6.54 6.14
CA LEU A 88 -7.60 6.55 6.18
C LEU A 88 -7.04 7.75 6.95
N ALA A 89 -7.64 8.94 6.77
CA ALA A 89 -7.27 10.12 7.54
C ALA A 89 -7.54 9.92 9.03
N ASP A 90 -8.65 9.28 9.39
CA ASP A 90 -9.03 8.98 10.78
C ASP A 90 -8.12 7.93 11.42
N ILE A 91 -7.71 6.91 10.66
CA ILE A 91 -6.65 5.98 11.08
C ILE A 91 -5.38 6.77 11.43
N CYS A 92 -4.95 7.69 10.56
CA CYS A 92 -3.76 8.50 10.81
C CYS A 92 -3.90 9.41 12.02
N ALA A 93 -5.07 10.02 12.23
CA ALA A 93 -5.33 10.86 13.40
C ALA A 93 -5.30 10.04 14.69
N ALA A 94 -5.99 8.90 14.73
CA ALA A 94 -6.01 8.00 15.88
C ALA A 94 -4.61 7.46 16.21
N ALA A 95 -3.81 7.19 15.18
CA ALA A 95 -2.42 6.75 15.29
C ALA A 95 -1.45 7.86 15.71
N GLN A 96 -1.86 9.13 15.64
CA GLN A 96 -1.00 10.31 15.76
C GLN A 96 0.15 10.30 14.73
N ALA A 97 -0.18 9.86 13.51
CA ALA A 97 0.78 9.68 12.44
C ALA A 97 1.36 11.01 11.94
N LYS A 98 2.61 10.94 11.47
CA LYS A 98 3.34 12.03 10.81
C LYS A 98 3.52 11.78 9.32
N LEU A 99 3.50 10.51 8.90
CA LEU A 99 3.58 10.13 7.51
C LEU A 99 2.63 8.96 7.22
N PHE A 100 1.74 9.17 6.26
CA PHE A 100 0.97 8.13 5.60
C PHE A 100 1.68 7.70 4.32
N VAL A 101 1.81 6.40 4.12
CA VAL A 101 2.35 5.81 2.91
C VAL A 101 1.27 5.01 2.20
N SER A 102 0.85 5.48 1.02
CA SER A 102 0.02 4.71 0.10
C SER A 102 0.88 3.61 -0.51
N TYR A 103 0.60 2.35 -0.16
CA TYR A 103 1.35 1.17 -0.63
C TYR A 103 0.40 0.04 -1.04
N ALA A 104 0.93 -1.03 -1.63
CA ALA A 104 0.14 -2.15 -2.18
C ALA A 104 -0.86 -1.73 -3.28
N THR A 105 -0.60 -0.59 -3.91
CA THR A 105 -1.40 0.04 -4.98
C THR A 105 -0.74 -0.11 -6.36
N GLY A 106 0.32 -0.92 -6.48
CA GLY A 106 0.76 -1.44 -7.77
C GLY A 106 1.84 -0.67 -8.55
N GLY A 107 2.85 -0.16 -7.86
CA GLY A 107 3.91 0.64 -8.48
C GLY A 107 5.15 -0.11 -8.98
N ALA A 108 5.18 -1.45 -8.95
CA ALA A 108 6.36 -2.22 -9.33
C ALA A 108 6.19 -2.88 -10.71
N ASP A 109 6.90 -2.36 -11.70
CA ASP A 109 6.89 -2.79 -13.11
C ASP A 109 7.38 -4.23 -13.35
N TRP A 110 7.65 -5.02 -12.31
CA TRP A 110 7.97 -6.45 -12.39
C TRP A 110 6.87 -7.35 -11.81
N TYR A 111 5.90 -6.80 -11.06
CA TYR A 111 4.76 -7.60 -10.62
C TYR A 111 3.89 -7.96 -11.82
N PRO A 112 3.35 -9.20 -11.94
CA PRO A 112 2.39 -9.53 -12.98
C PRO A 112 1.13 -8.67 -12.85
N ASP A 113 0.37 -8.52 -13.93
CA ASP A 113 -0.92 -7.81 -13.95
C ASP A 113 -1.98 -8.63 -13.20
N HIS A 114 -1.86 -8.70 -11.88
CA HIS A 114 -2.80 -9.35 -10.96
C HIS A 114 -3.14 -8.38 -9.84
N LEU A 115 -4.39 -8.44 -9.34
CA LEU A 115 -4.93 -7.51 -8.34
C LEU A 115 -4.87 -6.02 -8.78
N SER A 116 -5.61 -5.18 -8.08
CA SER A 116 -5.96 -3.81 -8.51
C SER A 116 -4.82 -2.83 -8.24
N PHE A 117 -3.81 -2.93 -9.09
CA PHE A 117 -2.62 -2.08 -9.13
C PHE A 117 -2.92 -0.76 -9.86
N MET A 118 -3.40 0.23 -9.11
CA MET A 118 -3.68 1.60 -9.55
C MET A 118 -2.58 2.26 -10.37
N PHE A 119 -1.32 1.90 -10.14
CA PHE A 119 -0.19 2.66 -10.65
C PHE A 119 0.64 1.93 -11.72
N SER A 120 0.22 0.73 -12.11
CA SER A 120 0.82 0.04 -13.25
C SER A 120 0.50 0.81 -14.53
N ARG A 121 1.54 1.18 -15.28
CA ARG A 121 1.39 1.84 -16.59
C ARG A 121 1.09 0.85 -17.71
N ARG A 122 1.12 -0.45 -17.43
CA ARG A 122 0.98 -1.49 -18.45
C ARG A 122 -0.44 -1.62 -19.00
N ASN A 123 -1.46 -1.30 -18.19
CA ASN A 123 -2.86 -1.44 -18.59
C ASN A 123 -3.71 -0.23 -18.15
N PRO A 124 -3.57 0.92 -18.85
CA PRO A 124 -4.25 2.16 -18.47
C PRO A 124 -5.78 2.06 -18.55
N ALA A 125 -6.33 1.27 -19.48
CA ALA A 125 -7.76 1.06 -19.62
C ALA A 125 -8.36 0.32 -18.40
N ARG A 126 -7.68 -0.75 -17.95
CA ARG A 126 -8.06 -1.47 -16.73
C ARG A 126 -7.99 -0.57 -15.51
N THR A 127 -6.90 0.20 -15.36
CA THR A 127 -6.75 1.14 -14.26
C THR A 127 -7.91 2.14 -14.24
N ALA A 128 -8.18 2.79 -15.38
CA ALA A 128 -9.28 3.75 -15.50
C ALA A 128 -10.64 3.14 -15.13
N MET A 129 -10.92 1.91 -15.56
CA MET A 129 -12.14 1.19 -15.18
C MET A 129 -12.22 0.91 -13.68
N LEU A 130 -11.13 0.43 -13.07
CA LEU A 130 -11.10 0.07 -11.66
C LEU A 130 -11.23 1.28 -10.73
N THR A 131 -10.63 2.42 -11.12
CA THR A 131 -10.59 3.64 -10.29
C THR A 131 -11.64 4.68 -10.68
N ALA A 132 -12.53 4.40 -11.64
CA ALA A 132 -13.50 5.37 -12.16
C ALA A 132 -14.38 6.01 -11.07
N HIS A 133 -14.63 5.27 -9.98
CA HIS A 133 -15.47 5.69 -8.86
C HIS A 133 -14.70 5.84 -7.55
N TRP A 134 -13.37 5.82 -7.60
CA TRP A 134 -12.57 6.02 -6.41
C TRP A 134 -12.48 7.51 -6.10
N GLU A 135 -12.40 7.83 -4.82
CA GLU A 135 -12.05 9.16 -4.37
C GLU A 135 -10.63 9.51 -4.83
N LEU A 136 -10.41 10.77 -5.19
CA LEU A 136 -9.11 11.21 -5.67
C LEU A 136 -8.05 11.14 -4.55
N PRO A 137 -6.83 10.63 -4.83
CA PRO A 137 -5.74 10.61 -3.84
C PRO A 137 -5.41 12.01 -3.27
N GLU A 138 -5.59 13.06 -4.07
CA GLU A 138 -5.40 14.45 -3.69
C GLU A 138 -6.30 14.85 -2.50
N THR A 139 -7.53 14.34 -2.46
CA THR A 139 -8.44 14.58 -1.34
C THR A 139 -7.89 13.99 -0.04
N LEU A 140 -7.30 12.78 -0.08
CA LEU A 140 -6.62 12.22 1.11
C LEU A 140 -5.44 13.10 1.54
N LYS A 141 -4.62 13.55 0.59
CA LYS A 141 -3.46 14.42 0.87
C LYS A 141 -3.88 15.69 1.60
N GLU A 142 -4.98 16.32 1.20
CA GLU A 142 -5.53 17.50 1.87
C GLU A 142 -6.03 17.19 3.30
N LEU A 143 -6.73 16.06 3.47
CA LEU A 143 -7.22 15.63 4.78
C LEU A 143 -6.07 15.34 5.76
N LEU A 144 -5.01 14.69 5.29
CA LEU A 144 -3.81 14.40 6.07
C LEU A 144 -3.05 15.68 6.43
N ALA A 145 -2.89 16.60 5.48
CA ALA A 145 -2.19 17.87 5.70
C ALA A 145 -2.84 18.70 6.82
N LYS A 146 -4.18 18.76 6.87
CA LYS A 146 -4.94 19.43 7.95
C LYS A 146 -4.66 18.84 9.35
N ARG A 147 -4.17 17.60 9.40
CA ARG A 147 -3.86 16.85 10.63
C ARG A 147 -2.34 16.82 10.92
N GLY A 148 -1.54 17.53 10.15
CA GLY A 148 -0.07 17.53 10.27
C GLY A 148 0.57 16.18 9.90
N CYS A 149 -0.10 15.41 9.04
CA CYS A 149 0.40 14.14 8.51
C CYS A 149 0.75 14.32 7.02
N GLY A 150 1.96 13.93 6.65
CA GLY A 150 2.41 13.91 5.25
C GLY A 150 1.77 12.75 4.49
N TYR A 151 1.66 12.91 3.17
CA TYR A 151 1.28 11.85 2.25
C TYR A 151 2.49 11.49 1.40
N HIS A 152 2.85 10.20 1.40
CA HIS A 152 3.88 9.64 0.52
C HIS A 152 3.28 8.56 -0.36
N TYR A 153 3.64 8.62 -1.63
CA TYR A 153 3.32 7.55 -2.57
C TYR A 153 4.48 6.54 -2.57
N GLY A 154 4.22 5.34 -2.05
CA GLY A 154 5.23 4.32 -1.86
C GLY A 154 5.69 3.70 -3.17
N HIS A 155 7.00 3.67 -3.37
CA HIS A 155 7.66 2.95 -4.45
C HIS A 155 8.39 1.74 -3.89
N ALA A 156 8.64 0.77 -4.77
CA ALA A 156 9.50 -0.36 -4.41
C ALA A 156 10.87 0.16 -3.98
N LEU A 157 11.39 -0.43 -2.89
CA LEU A 157 12.69 -0.10 -2.31
C LEU A 157 12.79 1.31 -1.72
N ASP A 158 11.68 2.00 -1.45
CA ASP A 158 11.71 3.20 -0.62
C ASP A 158 12.15 2.84 0.81
N LEU A 159 13.02 3.68 1.39
CA LEU A 159 13.41 3.59 2.79
C LEU A 159 12.75 4.71 3.59
N PHE A 160 12.40 4.43 4.84
CA PHE A 160 11.79 5.39 5.75
C PHE A 160 12.65 5.56 6.98
N ARG A 161 13.13 6.78 7.22
CA ARG A 161 14.01 7.10 8.34
C ARG A 161 13.36 8.15 9.23
N ARG A 162 13.48 7.94 10.53
CA ARG A 162 13.13 8.96 11.54
C ARG A 162 14.28 9.95 11.68
N THR A 163 13.99 11.24 11.59
CA THR A 163 14.93 12.33 11.88
C THR A 163 15.00 12.60 13.39
N ALA A 164 16.01 13.36 13.82
CA ALA A 164 16.16 13.76 15.22
C ALA A 164 14.92 14.50 15.76
N ASP A 165 14.23 15.25 14.89
CA ASP A 165 13.01 16.01 15.22
C ASP A 165 11.73 15.15 15.25
N GLY A 166 11.87 13.83 15.06
CA GLY A 166 10.74 12.90 15.06
C GLY A 166 9.90 12.91 13.78
N VAL A 167 10.35 13.63 12.74
CA VAL A 167 9.77 13.57 11.39
C VAL A 167 10.19 12.26 10.73
N VAL A 168 9.32 11.68 9.90
CA VAL A 168 9.64 10.51 9.09
C VAL A 168 9.88 10.99 7.66
N GLU A 169 11.06 10.72 7.12
CA GLU A 169 11.44 11.06 5.76
C GLU A 169 11.48 9.81 4.89
N SER A 170 10.93 9.92 3.68
CA SER A 170 11.04 8.91 2.63
C SER A 170 12.29 9.15 1.79
N MET A 171 13.13 8.13 1.66
CA MET A 171 14.31 8.14 0.78
C MET A 171 14.01 7.26 -0.43
N LYS A 172 14.02 7.87 -1.63
CA LYS A 172 13.92 7.14 -2.88
C LYS A 172 15.26 6.47 -3.18
N THR A 173 15.34 5.17 -2.94
CA THR A 173 16.56 4.38 -3.17
C THR A 173 16.44 3.39 -4.32
N GLY A 174 15.38 3.53 -5.13
CA GLY A 174 15.05 2.61 -6.22
C GLY A 174 16.21 2.28 -7.14
N GLU A 175 17.01 3.26 -7.59
CA GLU A 175 18.14 3.02 -8.50
C GLU A 175 19.29 2.25 -7.83
N VAL A 176 19.66 2.65 -6.60
CA VAL A 176 20.76 2.07 -5.83
C VAL A 176 20.44 0.66 -5.34
N LEU A 177 19.18 0.40 -5.03
CA LEU A 177 18.72 -0.87 -4.47
C LEU A 177 18.04 -1.78 -5.50
N THR A 178 18.09 -1.45 -6.80
CA THR A 178 17.58 -2.38 -7.83
C THR A 178 18.26 -3.75 -7.67
N PRO A 179 17.56 -4.87 -7.96
CA PRO A 179 18.19 -6.20 -7.91
C PRO A 179 19.48 -6.27 -8.73
N LEU A 180 19.54 -5.57 -9.86
CA LEU A 180 20.74 -5.47 -10.69
C LEU A 180 21.86 -4.66 -10.01
N ALA A 181 21.56 -3.51 -9.40
CA ALA A 181 22.57 -2.73 -8.69
C ALA A 181 23.13 -3.49 -7.48
N LEU A 182 22.27 -4.16 -6.72
CA LEU A 182 22.67 -5.03 -5.61
C LEU A 182 23.50 -6.22 -6.08
N TYR A 183 23.08 -6.88 -7.16
CA TYR A 183 23.85 -7.96 -7.78
C TYR A 183 25.24 -7.48 -8.23
N ARG A 184 25.32 -6.32 -8.88
CA ARG A 184 26.59 -5.75 -9.34
C ARG A 184 27.51 -5.36 -8.19
N LEU A 185 26.96 -4.91 -7.07
CA LEU A 185 27.73 -4.59 -5.87
C LEU A 185 28.38 -5.84 -5.25
N ASP A 186 27.69 -6.99 -5.26
CA ASP A 186 28.16 -8.23 -4.63
C ASP A 186 28.97 -9.14 -5.59
N HIS A 187 28.60 -9.19 -6.87
CA HIS A 187 29.14 -10.14 -7.86
C HIS A 187 29.83 -9.48 -9.06
N GLY A 188 29.85 -8.15 -9.13
CA GLY A 188 30.35 -7.41 -10.29
C GLY A 188 29.42 -7.46 -11.49
N ASP A 189 29.89 -6.98 -12.65
CA ASP A 189 29.06 -6.93 -13.86
C ASP A 189 28.70 -8.34 -14.37
N PRO A 190 27.41 -8.64 -14.57
CA PRO A 190 26.98 -9.94 -15.06
C PRO A 190 27.49 -10.18 -16.50
N PRO A 191 27.72 -11.45 -16.91
CA PRO A 191 28.31 -11.77 -18.20
C PRO A 191 27.58 -11.18 -19.41
N PHE A 192 26.25 -11.03 -19.35
CA PHE A 192 25.44 -10.46 -20.42
C PHE A 192 25.60 -8.93 -20.58
N MET A 193 26.15 -8.24 -19.58
CA MET A 193 26.48 -6.81 -19.66
C MET A 193 27.90 -6.56 -20.16
N LYS A 194 28.73 -7.61 -20.22
CA LYS A 194 30.04 -7.56 -20.89
C LYS A 194 29.83 -7.67 -22.40
N ALA A 195 29.15 -6.68 -22.99
CA ALA A 195 29.06 -6.59 -24.45
C ALA A 195 30.49 -6.46 -25.01
N GLY A 196 30.86 -7.45 -25.81
CA GLY A 196 32.22 -7.64 -26.28
C GLY A 196 32.75 -6.47 -27.10
N SER A 197 34.05 -6.25 -26.94
CA SER A 197 34.94 -5.77 -27.98
C SER A 197 34.73 -6.61 -29.26
N ARG A 198 33.74 -6.27 -30.08
CA ARG A 198 33.66 -6.76 -31.44
C ARG A 198 34.70 -5.99 -32.24
N THR A 199 35.85 -6.63 -32.40
CA THR A 199 36.81 -6.36 -33.48
C THR A 199 36.06 -6.16 -34.79
N THR A 200 36.21 -4.97 -35.37
CA THR A 200 35.81 -4.64 -36.74
C THR A 200 36.48 -5.63 -37.71
N PRO A 201 35.75 -6.25 -38.65
CA PRO A 201 36.39 -6.93 -39.76
C PRO A 201 36.96 -5.85 -40.69
N SER A 202 38.26 -5.91 -40.95
CA SER A 202 38.93 -5.18 -42.02
C SER A 202 38.41 -5.66 -43.38
N HIS A 203 37.93 -4.73 -44.21
CA HIS A 203 37.66 -4.94 -45.63
C HIS A 203 38.98 -4.99 -46.42
#